data_AF-A0A956C4X0-F1
#
_entry.id   AF-A0A956C4X0-F1
#
_cell.length_a   1.000
_cell.length_b   1.000
_cell.length_c   1.000
_cell.angle_alpha   90.00
_cell.angle_beta   90.00
_cell.angle_gamma   90.00
#
_symmetry.space_group_name_H-M   'P 1'
#
loop_
_entity.id
_entity.type
_entity.pdbx_description
1 polymer ?
#
loop_
_entity_poly.entity_id
_entity_poly.type
_entity_poly.pdbx_seq_one_letter_code
_entity_poly.pdbx_strand_id
1 'polypeptide(L)'
;MSNNVNPPQGPPAPPSSPHRVPISIQEEMRTSYLDYAMSVIIGRAIPDARDGLKPVHRRILYSAYEQGLLPTSAFRKSATIVGDVLGKYHPHGDSSVYDAMVRLAQDFSMRYLLIDGQGNYGSIDGDPAAAYRYTEARLSRMAVEFLNDIEKECVDYSPNFDDSREEPTVLPTRVPNLLINGSNGIAVGMAT
;
A
#
# COMPACT_ATOMS: atom_id res chain seq x y z
N MET A 1 -10.82 -50.73 -64.17
CA MET A 1 -9.71 -50.38 -63.25
C MET A 1 -9.20 -49.01 -63.69
N SER A 2 -9.69 -47.93 -63.07
CA SER A 2 -9.19 -46.58 -63.30
C SER A 2 -8.67 -46.06 -61.97
N ASN A 3 -7.35 -46.05 -61.80
CA ASN A 3 -6.68 -45.54 -60.61
C ASN A 3 -6.70 -44.00 -60.65
N ASN A 4 -7.50 -43.40 -59.79
CA ASN A 4 -7.52 -41.95 -59.59
C ASN A 4 -6.51 -41.61 -58.49
N VAL A 5 -5.29 -41.21 -58.89
CA VAL A 5 -4.24 -40.79 -57.95
C VAL A 5 -4.47 -39.32 -57.61
N ASN A 6 -4.87 -39.03 -56.37
CA ASN A 6 -4.91 -37.65 -55.88
C ASN A 6 -3.47 -37.10 -55.77
N PRO A 7 -3.24 -35.83 -56.16
CA PRO A 7 -1.92 -35.22 -56.04
C PRO A 7 -1.51 -35.07 -54.56
N PRO A 8 -0.19 -35.10 -54.27
CA PRO A 8 0.31 -35.00 -52.90
C PRO A 8 -0.07 -33.66 -52.27
N GLN A 9 -0.64 -33.71 -51.07
CA GLN A 9 -0.85 -32.51 -50.25
C GLN A 9 0.52 -31.94 -49.87
N GLY A 10 0.78 -30.70 -50.28
CA GLY A 10 1.98 -29.97 -49.87
C GLY A 10 2.04 -29.78 -48.34
N PRO A 11 3.22 -29.45 -47.80
CA PRO A 11 3.40 -29.27 -46.37
C PRO A 11 2.43 -28.21 -45.82
N PRO A 12 1.91 -28.37 -44.59
CA PRO A 12 1.02 -27.40 -43.96
C PRO A 12 1.71 -26.03 -43.88
N ALA A 13 0.97 -24.98 -44.20
CA ALA A 13 1.46 -23.61 -44.13
C ALA A 13 1.97 -23.30 -42.70
N PRO A 14 3.06 -22.53 -42.55
CA PRO A 14 3.58 -22.16 -41.25
C PRO A 14 2.52 -21.39 -40.44
N PRO A 15 2.54 -21.49 -39.10
CA PRO A 15 1.57 -20.81 -38.24
C PRO A 15 1.60 -19.31 -38.52
N SER A 16 0.40 -18.75 -38.69
CA SER A 16 0.18 -17.32 -38.93
C SER A 16 0.93 -16.47 -37.90
N SER A 17 1.58 -15.41 -38.38
CA SER A 17 2.34 -14.43 -37.62
C SER A 17 1.69 -14.02 -36.30
N PRO A 18 2.47 -13.66 -35.26
CA PRO A 18 1.92 -13.21 -33.98
C PRO A 18 0.88 -12.11 -34.23
N HIS A 19 -0.31 -12.28 -33.67
CA HIS A 19 -1.43 -11.38 -33.84
C HIS A 19 -1.06 -10.00 -33.26
N ARG A 20 -0.57 -9.10 -34.12
CA ARG A 20 -0.22 -7.73 -33.76
C ARG A 20 -1.45 -6.86 -33.98
N VAL A 21 -2.08 -6.46 -32.88
CA VAL A 21 -3.17 -5.49 -32.91
C VAL A 21 -2.54 -4.09 -33.03
N PRO A 22 -2.77 -3.34 -34.12
CA PRO A 22 -2.29 -1.97 -34.22
C PRO A 22 -3.03 -1.09 -33.20
N ILE A 23 -2.30 -0.34 -32.38
CA ILE A 23 -2.84 0.57 -31.37
C ILE A 23 -2.46 2.01 -31.74
N SER A 24 -3.40 2.94 -31.63
CA SER A 24 -3.13 4.37 -31.82
C SER A 24 -2.29 4.90 -30.67
N ILE A 25 -1.16 5.56 -30.97
CA ILE A 25 -0.30 6.16 -29.94
C ILE A 25 -1.06 7.18 -29.08
N GLN A 26 -2.00 7.93 -29.67
CA GLN A 26 -2.77 8.92 -28.95
C GLN A 26 -3.72 8.27 -27.93
N GLU A 27 -4.34 7.15 -28.32
CA GLU A 27 -5.26 6.41 -27.45
C GLU A 27 -4.50 5.70 -26.33
N GLU A 28 -3.37 5.08 -26.66
CA GLU A 28 -2.50 4.41 -25.69
C GLU A 28 -1.95 5.39 -24.66
N MET A 29 -1.42 6.54 -25.12
CA MET A 29 -0.93 7.60 -24.24
C MET A 29 -2.01 8.13 -23.31
N ARG A 30 -3.22 8.35 -23.82
CA ARG A 30 -4.35 8.84 -23.02
C ARG A 30 -4.74 7.81 -21.95
N THR A 31 -4.91 6.56 -22.33
CA THR A 31 -5.35 5.48 -21.44
C THR A 31 -4.31 5.21 -20.35
N SER A 32 -3.06 4.94 -20.75
CA SER A 32 -1.95 4.71 -19.82
C SER A 32 -1.73 5.89 -18.85
N TYR A 33 -1.86 7.12 -19.34
CA TYR A 33 -1.73 8.31 -18.47
C TYR A 33 -2.87 8.41 -17.45
N LEU A 34 -4.12 8.18 -17.89
CA LEU A 34 -5.29 8.25 -17.01
C LEU A 34 -5.27 7.15 -15.94
N ASP A 35 -4.91 5.92 -16.32
CA ASP A 35 -4.80 4.79 -15.40
C ASP A 35 -3.73 5.05 -14.33
N TYR A 36 -2.56 5.54 -14.75
CA TYR A 36 -1.52 5.93 -13.82
C TYR A 36 -1.99 7.07 -12.91
N ALA A 37 -2.55 8.15 -13.46
CA ALA A 37 -3.01 9.31 -12.69
C ALA A 37 -4.05 8.93 -11.63
N MET A 38 -5.05 8.14 -12.00
CA MET A 38 -6.07 7.63 -11.09
C MET A 38 -5.46 6.76 -9.98
N SER A 39 -4.54 5.86 -10.33
CA SER A 39 -3.86 5.01 -9.34
C SER A 39 -3.05 5.81 -8.33
N VAL A 40 -2.42 6.92 -8.76
CA VAL A 40 -1.66 7.82 -7.88
C VAL A 40 -2.58 8.61 -6.96
N ILE A 41 -3.67 9.17 -7.51
CA ILE A 41 -4.62 10.00 -6.77
C ILE A 41 -5.28 9.18 -5.66
N ILE A 42 -5.87 8.03 -6.01
CA ILE A 42 -6.68 7.22 -5.09
C ILE A 42 -5.80 6.30 -4.25
N GLY A 43 -4.84 5.63 -4.87
CA GLY A 43 -4.08 4.54 -4.25
C GLY A 43 -2.82 4.97 -3.51
N ARG A 44 -2.44 6.26 -3.52
CA ARG A 44 -1.14 6.69 -2.98
C ARG A 44 -1.14 8.06 -2.31
N ALA A 45 -1.51 9.10 -3.04
CA ALA A 45 -1.11 10.45 -2.69
C ALA A 45 -2.05 11.15 -1.70
N ILE A 46 -3.36 10.94 -1.84
CA ILE A 46 -4.40 11.65 -1.08
C ILE A 46 -4.95 10.72 0.03
N PRO A 47 -5.12 11.21 1.27
CA PRO A 47 -5.71 10.41 2.34
C PRO A 47 -7.22 10.23 2.15
N ASP A 48 -7.79 9.19 2.75
CA ASP A 48 -9.25 9.09 2.87
C ASP A 48 -9.76 10.08 3.92
N ALA A 49 -10.83 10.81 3.62
CA ALA A 49 -11.37 11.82 4.53
C ALA A 49 -11.94 11.24 5.83
N ARG A 50 -12.36 9.97 5.81
CA ARG A 50 -13.01 9.30 6.96
C ARG A 50 -12.03 8.99 8.08
N ASP A 51 -10.83 8.52 7.73
CA ASP A 51 -9.79 8.14 8.70
C ASP A 51 -8.54 9.02 8.66
N GLY A 52 -8.42 9.90 7.66
CA GLY A 52 -7.26 10.77 7.47
C GLY A 52 -5.98 10.03 7.12
N LEU A 53 -6.06 8.78 6.64
CA LEU A 53 -4.89 7.94 6.35
C LEU A 53 -4.74 7.69 4.86
N LYS A 54 -3.47 7.63 4.42
CA LYS A 54 -3.09 7.07 3.11
C LYS A 54 -3.05 5.54 3.20
N PRO A 55 -3.16 4.81 2.08
CA PRO A 55 -3.15 3.34 2.09
C PRO A 55 -1.96 2.72 2.83
N VAL A 56 -0.75 3.27 2.65
CA VAL A 56 0.45 2.75 3.36
C VAL A 56 0.34 2.89 4.89
N HIS A 57 -0.17 4.01 5.39
CA HIS A 57 -0.35 4.21 6.84
C HIS A 57 -1.37 3.24 7.41
N ARG A 58 -2.50 3.05 6.71
CA ARG A 58 -3.55 2.11 7.10
C ARG A 58 -3.02 0.68 7.22
N ARG A 59 -2.28 0.23 6.21
CA ARG A 59 -1.68 -1.10 6.17
C ARG A 59 -0.65 -1.33 7.28
N ILE A 60 0.15 -0.32 7.61
CA ILE A 60 1.10 -0.38 8.74
C ILE A 60 0.37 -0.58 10.07
N LEU A 61 -0.67 0.23 10.35
CA LEU A 61 -1.42 0.12 11.60
C LEU A 61 -2.19 -1.20 11.68
N TYR A 62 -2.80 -1.63 10.58
CA TYR A 62 -3.55 -2.89 10.52
C TYR A 62 -2.62 -4.11 10.70
N SER A 63 -1.47 -4.15 10.01
CA SER A 63 -0.49 -5.24 10.20
C SER A 63 0.06 -5.29 11.62
N ALA A 64 0.37 -4.14 12.24
CA ALA A 64 0.82 -4.09 13.63
C ALA A 64 -0.28 -4.59 14.60
N TYR A 65 -1.54 -4.29 14.31
CA TYR A 65 -2.70 -4.77 15.08
C TYR A 65 -2.88 -6.29 14.96
N GLU A 66 -2.86 -6.85 13.75
CA GLU A 66 -2.97 -8.30 13.52
C GLU A 66 -1.85 -9.08 14.22
N GLN A 67 -0.67 -8.49 14.35
CA GLN A 67 0.46 -9.07 15.08
C GLN A 67 0.36 -8.90 16.60
N GLY A 68 -0.68 -8.25 17.11
CA GLY A 68 -0.89 -8.01 18.54
C GLY A 68 0.10 -7.00 19.14
N LEU A 69 0.67 -6.08 18.34
CA LEU A 69 1.64 -5.08 18.78
C LEU A 69 0.96 -3.89 19.45
N LEU A 70 0.16 -4.18 20.46
CA LEU A 70 -0.58 -3.19 21.24
C LEU A 70 0.35 -2.34 22.12
N PRO A 71 -0.11 -1.20 22.64
CA PRO A 71 0.71 -0.33 23.50
C PRO A 71 1.24 -0.99 24.78
N THR A 72 0.67 -2.13 25.19
CA THR A 72 1.10 -2.92 26.35
C THR A 72 2.08 -4.03 25.98
N SER A 73 2.22 -4.38 24.71
CA SER A 73 3.14 -5.43 24.26
C SER A 73 4.59 -4.93 24.30
N ALA A 74 5.54 -5.87 24.34
CA ALA A 74 6.94 -5.54 24.09
C ALA A 74 7.11 -4.94 22.69
N PHE A 75 8.11 -4.07 22.53
CA PHE A 75 8.53 -3.59 21.21
C PHE A 75 9.01 -4.76 20.34
N ARG A 76 8.78 -4.66 19.03
CA ARG A 76 9.26 -5.64 18.04
C ARG A 76 10.06 -4.92 16.97
N LYS A 77 11.01 -5.63 16.36
CA LYS A 77 11.84 -5.08 15.29
C LYS A 77 10.95 -4.48 14.20
N SER A 78 11.28 -3.26 13.78
CA SER A 78 10.60 -2.58 12.67
C SER A 78 10.59 -3.43 11.40
N ALA A 79 11.65 -4.22 11.18
CA ALA A 79 11.74 -5.23 10.12
C ALA A 79 10.53 -6.20 10.08
N THR A 80 9.98 -6.57 11.24
CA THR A 80 8.84 -7.49 11.34
C THR A 80 7.56 -6.85 10.81
N ILE A 81 7.27 -5.61 11.21
CA ILE A 81 6.10 -4.87 10.71
C ILE A 81 6.25 -4.59 9.21
N VAL A 82 7.40 -4.07 8.79
CA VAL A 82 7.68 -3.76 7.38
C VAL A 82 7.54 -5.02 6.52
N GLY A 83 8.15 -6.13 6.90
CA GLY A 83 8.08 -7.38 6.15
C GLY A 83 6.65 -7.93 6.03
N ASP A 84 5.86 -7.84 7.10
CA ASP A 84 4.47 -8.32 7.10
C ASP A 84 3.57 -7.45 6.21
N VAL A 85 3.73 -6.12 6.27
CA VAL A 85 3.02 -5.19 5.37
C VAL A 85 3.34 -5.48 3.91
N LEU A 86 4.60 -5.69 3.57
CA LEU A 86 5.03 -6.02 2.20
C LEU A 86 4.45 -7.35 1.72
N GLY A 87 4.53 -8.37 2.57
CA GLY A 87 4.10 -9.72 2.24
C GLY A 87 2.59 -9.86 2.09
N LYS A 88 1.80 -9.07 2.83
CA LYS A 88 0.34 -9.21 2.86
C LYS A 88 -0.42 -8.12 2.11
N TYR A 89 0.03 -6.87 2.18
CA TYR A 89 -0.84 -5.72 1.86
C TYR A 89 -0.23 -4.70 0.89
N HIS A 90 1.08 -4.54 0.84
CA HIS A 90 1.73 -3.43 0.12
C HIS A 90 2.83 -3.91 -0.85
N PRO A 91 2.50 -4.19 -2.12
CA PRO A 91 3.44 -4.74 -3.11
C PRO A 91 4.38 -3.66 -3.69
N HIS A 92 5.01 -2.86 -2.82
CA HIS A 92 5.91 -1.77 -3.17
C HIS A 92 7.22 -1.87 -2.37
N GLY A 93 8.13 -0.89 -2.50
CA GLY A 93 9.44 -0.95 -1.86
C GLY A 93 9.37 -0.92 -0.32
N ASP A 94 10.25 -1.68 0.33
CA ASP A 94 10.39 -1.72 1.79
C ASP A 94 10.72 -0.34 2.39
N SER A 95 11.55 0.43 1.69
CA SER A 95 11.87 1.82 2.06
C SER A 95 10.62 2.68 2.22
N SER A 96 9.67 2.59 1.28
CA SER A 96 8.45 3.41 1.31
C SER A 96 7.56 3.10 2.52
N VAL A 97 7.49 1.83 2.93
CA VAL A 97 6.76 1.41 4.13
C VAL A 97 7.49 1.85 5.38
N TYR A 98 8.82 1.67 5.42
CA TYR A 98 9.61 2.05 6.58
C TYR A 98 9.64 3.56 6.81
N ASP A 99 9.84 4.36 5.76
CA ASP A 99 9.84 5.82 5.85
C ASP A 99 8.48 6.36 6.32
N ALA A 100 7.39 5.76 5.82
CA ALA A 100 6.05 6.07 6.31
C ALA A 100 5.89 5.72 7.79
N MET A 101 6.34 4.54 8.23
CA MET A 101 6.28 4.12 9.64
C MET A 101 7.14 5.02 10.54
N VAL A 102 8.32 5.42 10.08
CA VAL A 102 9.21 6.35 10.79
C VAL A 102 8.50 7.67 11.04
N ARG A 103 7.84 8.22 10.02
CA ARG A 103 7.08 9.47 10.16
C ARG A 103 5.93 9.35 11.17
N LEU A 104 5.29 8.18 11.26
CA LEU A 104 4.24 7.89 12.24
C LEU A 104 4.73 7.86 13.70
N ALA A 105 6.04 7.80 13.92
CA ALA A 105 6.71 7.73 15.22
C ALA A 105 7.47 9.02 15.60
N GLN A 106 7.55 10.02 14.72
CA GLN A 106 8.28 11.28 14.96
C GLN A 106 7.36 12.35 15.56
N ASP A 107 7.65 12.78 16.78
CA ASP A 107 6.85 13.76 17.53
C ASP A 107 6.96 15.19 16.97
N PHE A 108 8.05 15.49 16.27
CA PHE A 108 8.22 16.73 15.51
C PHE A 108 7.53 16.69 14.14
N SER A 109 7.08 15.53 13.66
CA SER A 109 6.35 15.38 12.39
C SER A 109 4.83 15.27 12.58
N MET A 110 4.40 14.68 13.70
CA MET A 110 2.99 14.44 14.00
C MET A 110 2.58 15.01 15.35
N ARG A 111 1.38 15.60 15.39
CA ARG A 111 0.83 16.13 16.64
C ARG A 111 0.48 15.02 17.65
N TYR A 112 -0.04 13.89 17.17
CA TYR A 112 -0.30 12.67 17.94
C TYR A 112 0.24 11.46 17.19
N LEU A 113 1.25 10.82 17.76
CA LEU A 113 1.90 9.64 17.17
C LEU A 113 0.93 8.47 17.02
N LEU A 114 1.09 7.71 15.93
CA LEU A 114 0.35 6.46 15.71
C LEU A 114 1.24 5.22 15.88
N ILE A 115 2.55 5.40 15.84
CA ILE A 115 3.54 4.37 16.18
C ILE A 115 4.34 4.84 17.39
N ASP A 116 4.52 3.94 18.36
CA ASP A 116 5.47 4.10 19.46
C ASP A 116 6.78 3.42 19.04
N GLY A 117 7.83 4.21 18.83
CA GLY A 117 9.12 3.77 18.31
C GLY A 117 10.21 3.76 19.37
N GLN A 118 11.06 2.74 19.36
CA GLN A 118 12.26 2.61 20.18
C GLN A 118 13.51 2.53 19.30
N GLY A 119 14.50 3.39 19.59
CA GLY A 119 15.73 3.53 18.82
C GLY A 119 15.83 4.90 18.14
N ASN A 120 16.74 5.03 17.17
CA ASN A 120 16.91 6.28 16.43
C ASN A 120 15.90 6.38 15.27
N TYR A 121 14.88 7.24 15.43
CA TYR A 121 13.86 7.55 14.43
C TYR A 121 14.14 8.87 13.68
N GLY A 122 15.37 9.38 13.71
CA GLY A 122 15.77 10.63 13.08
C GLY A 122 15.59 11.84 14.00
N SER A 123 15.95 13.01 13.48
CA SER A 123 15.96 14.26 14.22
C SER A 123 15.34 15.42 13.43
N ILE A 124 15.06 16.53 14.11
CA ILE A 124 14.61 17.78 13.47
C ILE A 124 15.70 18.41 12.57
N ASP A 125 16.97 18.08 12.82
CA ASP A 125 18.12 18.58 12.06
C ASP A 125 18.28 17.89 10.70
N GLY A 126 17.41 16.91 10.39
CA GLY A 126 17.40 16.17 9.14
C GLY A 126 18.19 14.87 9.18
N ASP A 127 18.64 14.42 10.35
CA ASP A 127 19.26 13.10 10.48
C ASP A 127 18.23 12.01 10.15
N PRO A 128 18.56 11.05 9.25
CA PRO A 128 17.66 9.97 8.93
C PRO A 128 17.52 9.00 10.11
N ALA A 129 16.41 8.28 10.14
CA ALA A 129 16.25 7.15 11.05
C ALA A 129 17.33 6.10 10.81
N ALA A 130 17.68 5.36 11.86
CA ALA A 130 18.48 4.16 11.71
C ALA A 130 17.73 3.13 10.86
N ALA A 131 18.45 2.19 10.23
CA ALA A 131 17.82 1.12 9.44
C ALA A 131 16.83 0.30 10.30
N TYR A 132 15.75 -0.20 9.68
CA TYR A 132 14.66 -0.95 10.35
C TYR A 132 15.08 -2.24 11.07
N ARG A 133 16.32 -2.71 10.85
CA ARG A 133 16.93 -3.81 11.63
C ARG A 133 17.36 -3.41 13.03
N TYR A 134 17.49 -2.11 13.29
CA TYR A 134 17.94 -1.56 14.58
C TYR A 134 16.80 -0.93 15.38
N THR A 135 15.80 -0.36 14.72
CA THR A 135 14.64 0.22 15.38
C THR A 135 13.59 -0.84 15.73
N GLU A 136 12.79 -0.52 16.74
CA GLU A 136 11.66 -1.33 17.17
C GLU A 136 10.41 -0.47 17.27
N ALA A 137 9.25 -1.05 17.02
CA ALA A 137 7.98 -0.35 16.98
C ALA A 137 6.85 -1.19 17.57
N ARG A 138 5.80 -0.49 18.01
CA ARG A 138 4.46 -1.01 18.33
C ARG A 138 3.42 0.09 18.10
N LEU A 139 2.14 -0.22 18.23
CA LEU A 139 1.08 0.79 18.16
C LEU A 139 1.17 1.76 19.33
N SER A 140 0.94 3.05 19.04
CA SER A 140 0.72 4.04 20.09
C SER A 140 -0.66 3.85 20.74
N ARG A 141 -0.88 4.45 21.91
CA ARG A 141 -2.21 4.45 22.55
C ARG A 141 -3.28 5.10 21.66
N MET A 142 -2.92 6.15 20.92
CA MET A 142 -3.84 6.84 20.01
C MET A 142 -4.23 5.93 18.84
N ALA A 143 -3.31 5.14 18.30
CA ALA A 143 -3.60 4.25 17.17
C ALA A 143 -4.63 3.16 17.50
N VAL A 144 -4.76 2.76 18.77
CA VAL A 144 -5.81 1.81 19.19
C VAL A 144 -7.21 2.37 18.90
N GLU A 145 -7.42 3.68 19.05
CA GLU A 145 -8.71 4.31 18.72
C GLU A 145 -9.07 4.27 17.23
N PHE A 146 -8.10 3.98 16.36
CA PHE A 146 -8.37 3.75 14.93
C PHE A 146 -8.85 2.33 14.67
N LEU A 147 -8.43 1.37 15.48
CA LEU A 147 -8.64 -0.06 15.26
C LEU A 147 -9.72 -0.64 16.19
N ASN A 148 -10.21 0.15 17.14
CA ASN A 148 -11.28 -0.24 18.04
C ASN A 148 -12.51 -0.71 17.25
N ASP A 149 -13.07 -1.84 17.68
CA ASP A 149 -14.26 -2.46 17.10
C ASP A 149 -14.10 -2.97 15.65
N ILE A 150 -12.90 -3.00 15.07
CA ILE A 150 -12.67 -3.42 13.67
C ILE A 150 -13.15 -4.85 13.38
N GLU A 151 -13.13 -5.74 14.37
CA GLU A 151 -13.62 -7.12 14.28
C GLU A 151 -15.16 -7.24 14.27
N LYS A 152 -15.90 -6.15 14.49
CA LYS A 152 -17.36 -6.13 14.61
C LYS A 152 -18.07 -5.74 13.30
N GLU A 153 -17.48 -6.10 12.16
CA GLU A 153 -18.05 -5.85 10.82
C GLU A 153 -18.42 -4.36 10.59
N CYS A 154 -17.63 -3.44 11.15
CA CYS A 154 -17.95 -2.01 11.12
C CYS A 154 -17.40 -1.26 9.89
N VAL A 155 -16.56 -1.91 9.09
CA VAL A 155 -15.97 -1.37 7.86
C VAL A 155 -15.97 -2.42 6.77
N ASP A 156 -16.03 -1.97 5.52
CA ASP A 156 -15.90 -2.85 4.37
C ASP A 156 -14.44 -3.28 4.20
N TYR A 157 -14.28 -4.54 3.82
CA TYR A 157 -13.00 -5.13 3.46
C TYR A 157 -12.92 -5.29 1.94
N SER A 158 -11.70 -5.23 1.41
CA SER A 158 -11.40 -5.50 0.01
C SER A 158 -10.29 -6.55 -0.11
N PRO A 159 -10.28 -7.36 -1.17
CA PRO A 159 -9.16 -8.24 -1.46
C PRO A 159 -7.84 -7.48 -1.51
N ASN A 160 -6.76 -8.12 -1.05
CA ASN A 160 -5.41 -7.61 -1.16
C ASN A 160 -4.88 -7.77 -2.61
N PHE A 161 -3.62 -7.43 -2.84
CA PHE A 161 -3.05 -7.35 -4.20
C PHE A 161 -2.96 -8.68 -4.95
N ASP A 162 -3.06 -9.82 -4.27
CA ASP A 162 -3.03 -11.17 -4.85
C ASP A 162 -4.30 -11.99 -4.55
N ASP A 163 -5.37 -11.31 -4.09
CA ASP A 163 -6.66 -11.89 -3.72
C ASP A 163 -6.59 -13.04 -2.69
N SER A 164 -5.48 -13.18 -1.96
CA SER A 164 -5.30 -14.24 -0.95
C SER A 164 -5.77 -13.85 0.46
N ARG A 165 -5.95 -12.55 0.70
CA ARG A 165 -6.35 -11.95 1.97
C ARG A 165 -7.28 -10.77 1.75
N GLU A 166 -7.87 -10.30 2.84
CA GLU A 166 -8.66 -9.07 2.85
C GLU A 166 -7.95 -8.00 3.68
N GLU A 167 -8.12 -6.74 3.28
CA GLU A 167 -7.68 -5.56 4.02
C GLU A 167 -8.83 -4.55 4.20
N PRO A 168 -8.88 -3.82 5.32
CA PRO A 168 -9.93 -2.83 5.54
C PRO A 168 -9.77 -1.66 4.58
N THR A 169 -10.87 -1.25 3.95
CA THR A 169 -10.88 -0.10 3.04
C THR A 169 -10.63 1.22 3.79
N VAL A 170 -11.11 1.31 5.02
CA VAL A 170 -10.90 2.39 6.00
C VAL A 170 -10.82 1.84 7.42
N LEU A 171 -10.27 2.62 8.36
CA LEU A 171 -10.29 2.26 9.77
C LEU A 171 -11.50 2.87 10.51
N PRO A 172 -12.12 2.17 11.48
CA PRO A 172 -13.30 2.63 12.24
C PRO A 172 -12.97 3.70 13.29
N THR A 173 -12.11 4.66 12.94
CA THR A 173 -11.59 5.63 13.89
C THR A 173 -12.67 6.57 14.42
N ARG A 174 -12.61 6.83 15.73
CA ARG A 174 -13.41 7.89 16.39
C ARG A 174 -12.65 9.22 16.45
N VAL A 175 -11.41 9.23 15.99
CA VAL A 175 -10.51 10.39 16.03
C VAL A 175 -10.61 11.12 14.69
N PRO A 176 -10.90 12.44 14.67
CA PRO A 176 -10.90 13.23 13.43
C PRO A 176 -9.46 13.52 12.97
N ASN A 177 -8.75 12.46 12.59
CA ASN A 177 -7.30 12.44 12.37
C ASN A 177 -6.85 13.39 11.26
N LEU A 178 -7.64 13.50 10.17
CA LEU A 178 -7.35 14.42 9.09
C LEU A 178 -7.22 15.87 9.58
N LEU A 179 -8.04 16.26 10.56
CA LEU A 179 -8.02 17.61 11.13
C LEU A 179 -6.93 17.77 12.20
N ILE A 180 -6.64 16.70 12.93
CA ILE A 180 -5.71 16.73 14.07
C ILE A 180 -4.25 16.63 13.64
N ASN A 181 -3.93 15.63 12.81
CA ASN A 181 -2.57 15.35 12.35
C ASN A 181 -2.29 15.90 10.96
N GLY A 182 -3.34 16.25 10.20
CA GLY A 182 -3.18 16.67 8.81
C GLY A 182 -2.70 15.55 7.91
N SER A 183 -2.48 15.90 6.65
CA SER A 183 -1.77 15.08 5.67
C SER A 183 -1.14 16.02 4.65
N ASN A 184 -0.03 15.60 4.05
CA ASN A 184 0.55 16.29 2.91
C ASN A 184 0.70 15.28 1.78
N GLY A 185 0.22 15.60 0.59
CA GLY A 185 0.25 14.72 -0.57
C GLY A 185 0.32 15.47 -1.88
N ILE A 186 1.20 15.02 -2.76
CA ILE A 186 1.31 15.52 -4.14
C ILE A 186 0.86 14.40 -5.06
N ALA A 187 -0.23 14.62 -5.79
CA ALA A 187 -0.79 13.68 -6.75
C ALA A 187 -0.60 14.19 -8.18
N VAL A 188 -1.23 13.53 -9.17
CA VAL A 188 -1.22 14.01 -10.55
C VAL A 188 -2.23 15.14 -10.70
N GLY A 189 -1.73 16.37 -10.90
CA GLY A 189 -2.58 17.54 -11.14
C GLY A 189 -3.20 18.18 -9.89
N MET A 190 -2.88 17.71 -8.69
CA MET A 190 -3.42 18.23 -7.43
C MET A 190 -2.47 17.99 -6.25
N ALA A 191 -2.64 18.77 -5.18
CA ALA A 191 -1.90 18.65 -3.93
C ALA A 191 -2.83 18.92 -2.73
N THR A 192 -2.49 18.36 -1.57
CA THR A 192 -3.19 18.54 -0.29
C THR A 192 -2.21 18.67 0.85
#